data_AF-A0A7S2F772-F1
#
_entry.id   AF-A0A7S2F772-F1
#
_cell.length_a   1.000
_cell.length_b   1.000
_cell.length_c   1.000
_cell.angle_alpha   90.00
_cell.angle_beta   90.00
_cell.angle_gamma   90.00
#
_symmetry.space_group_name_H-M   'P 1'
#
loop_
_entity.id
_entity.type
_entity.pdbx_description
1 polymer ?
#
loop_
_entity_poly.entity_id
_entity_poly.type
_entity_poly.pdbx_seq_one_letter_code
_entity_poly.pdbx_strand_id
1 'polypeptide(L)'
;ATLFIPEYGLDYEIFCGKYPSAADFKSRYGVDEVLPISDLKHWLHSNEEEEGKLYLLEGLNTDSGNYAAPAFFDGIEDFNRDRTALFAAIAESRVTKSEGEVEVMRYVNWVSSMAHTEVMRAATVGMMEYQLESLFMHHTYTHGGCRHMAYTCICACGPNP
;
A
#
# COMPACT_ATOMS: atom_id res chain seq x y z
N ALA A 1 12.19 -13.97 3.94
CA ALA A 1 10.80 -13.60 3.62
C ALA A 1 10.30 -14.44 2.46
N THR A 2 9.16 -15.10 2.63
CA THR A 2 8.48 -15.91 1.61
C THR A 2 7.21 -15.20 1.17
N LEU A 3 7.01 -15.03 -0.13
CA LEU A 3 5.82 -14.40 -0.71
C LEU A 3 4.89 -15.46 -1.30
N PHE A 4 3.61 -15.43 -0.93
CA PHE A 4 2.59 -16.30 -1.48
C PHE A 4 1.75 -15.54 -2.52
N ILE A 5 1.69 -16.06 -3.74
CA ILE A 5 1.02 -15.41 -4.87
C ILE A 5 -0.18 -16.24 -5.36
N PRO A 6 -1.25 -15.60 -5.86
CA PRO A 6 -2.34 -16.32 -6.49
C PRO A 6 -1.84 -17.06 -7.75
N GLU A 7 -2.54 -18.13 -8.11
CA GLU A 7 -2.34 -18.79 -9.39
C GLU A 7 -3.50 -18.43 -10.31
N TYR A 8 -3.16 -18.02 -11.53
CA TYR A 8 -4.15 -17.65 -12.52
C TYR A 8 -4.03 -18.51 -13.76
N GLY A 9 -5.18 -18.81 -14.36
CA GLY A 9 -5.25 -19.54 -15.62
C GLY A 9 -5.13 -18.62 -16.85
N LEU A 10 -5.26 -19.23 -18.02
CA LEU A 10 -5.15 -18.55 -19.32
C LEU A 10 -6.12 -17.36 -19.47
N ASP A 11 -7.33 -17.48 -18.91
CA ASP A 11 -8.33 -16.40 -18.98
C ASP A 11 -7.81 -15.09 -18.39
N TYR A 12 -7.09 -15.17 -17.27
CA TYR A 12 -6.48 -13.99 -16.65
C TYR A 12 -5.45 -13.36 -17.59
N GLU A 13 -4.63 -14.15 -18.27
CA GLU A 13 -3.64 -13.60 -19.19
C GLU A 13 -4.28 -12.87 -20.38
N ILE A 14 -5.42 -13.38 -20.86
CA ILE A 14 -6.20 -12.77 -21.95
C ILE A 14 -6.73 -11.39 -21.52
N PHE A 15 -7.24 -11.25 -20.30
CA PHE A 15 -7.91 -10.02 -19.85
C PHE A 15 -7.01 -9.04 -19.10
N CYS A 16 -6.01 -9.54 -18.36
CA CYS A 16 -5.18 -8.76 -17.44
C CYS A 16 -3.71 -8.68 -17.91
N GLY A 17 -3.34 -9.39 -18.97
CA GLY A 17 -1.99 -9.44 -19.50
C GLY A 17 -1.16 -10.57 -18.89
N LYS A 18 0.03 -10.79 -19.47
CA LYS A 18 0.91 -11.91 -19.12
C LYS A 18 1.22 -11.94 -17.61
N TYR A 19 1.04 -13.12 -17.01
CA TYR A 19 1.33 -13.29 -15.60
C TYR A 19 2.85 -13.37 -15.36
N PRO A 20 3.43 -12.57 -14.44
CA PRO A 20 4.86 -12.68 -14.11
C PRO A 20 5.20 -14.04 -13.53
N SER A 21 6.39 -14.54 -13.84
CA SER A 21 6.87 -15.78 -13.23
C SER A 21 7.25 -15.59 -11.76
N ALA A 22 7.35 -16.68 -11.01
CA ALA A 22 7.85 -16.65 -9.63
C ALA A 22 9.26 -16.02 -9.53
N ALA A 23 10.11 -16.25 -10.54
CA ALA A 23 11.44 -15.63 -10.62
C ALA A 23 11.36 -14.12 -10.81
N ASP A 24 10.41 -13.63 -11.63
CA ASP A 24 10.16 -12.20 -11.80
C ASP A 24 9.71 -11.55 -10.49
N PHE A 25 8.80 -12.19 -9.76
CA PHE A 25 8.35 -11.72 -8.45
C PHE A 25 9.49 -11.70 -7.42
N LYS A 26 10.29 -12.76 -7.37
CA LYS A 26 11.45 -12.86 -6.48
C LYS A 26 12.43 -11.72 -6.74
N SER A 27 12.78 -11.50 -8.00
CA SER A 27 13.68 -10.41 -8.40
C SER A 27 13.08 -9.02 -8.15
N ARG A 28 11.77 -8.85 -8.39
CA ARG A 28 11.09 -7.54 -8.26
C ARG A 28 10.91 -7.11 -6.82
N TYR A 29 10.56 -8.04 -5.94
CA TYR A 29 10.25 -7.74 -4.53
C TYR A 29 11.41 -8.02 -3.57
N GLY A 30 12.51 -8.62 -4.05
CA GLY A 30 13.69 -8.89 -3.22
C GLY A 30 13.42 -9.89 -2.09
N VAL A 31 12.50 -10.84 -2.30
CA VAL A 31 12.16 -11.89 -1.33
C VAL A 31 13.02 -13.14 -1.54
N ASP A 32 13.11 -13.99 -0.53
CA ASP A 32 13.93 -15.20 -0.59
C ASP A 32 13.24 -16.32 -1.39
N GLU A 33 11.92 -16.38 -1.31
CA GLU A 33 11.11 -17.43 -1.89
C GLU A 33 9.75 -16.88 -2.35
N VAL A 34 9.22 -17.45 -3.44
CA VAL A 34 7.88 -17.14 -3.98
C VAL A 34 7.17 -18.46 -4.24
N LEU A 35 5.99 -18.64 -3.64
CA LEU A 35 5.19 -19.86 -3.72
C LEU A 35 3.74 -19.57 -4.08
N PRO A 36 3.00 -20.55 -4.64
CA PRO A 36 1.56 -20.47 -4.78
C PRO A 36 0.83 -20.30 -3.44
N ILE A 37 -0.27 -19.55 -3.43
CA ILE A 37 -1.11 -19.38 -2.24
C ILE A 37 -1.75 -20.69 -1.77
N SER A 38 -1.96 -21.66 -2.67
CA SER A 38 -2.41 -23.02 -2.33
C SER A 38 -1.47 -23.74 -1.38
N ASP A 39 -0.18 -23.41 -1.43
CA ASP A 39 0.87 -24.09 -0.69
C ASP A 39 1.07 -23.49 0.71
N LEU A 40 0.42 -22.35 1.01
CA LEU A 40 0.58 -21.61 2.26
C LEU A 40 0.42 -22.51 3.50
N LYS A 41 -0.68 -23.26 3.59
CA LYS A 41 -0.96 -24.11 4.76
C LYS A 41 0.11 -25.20 4.94
N HIS A 42 0.47 -25.89 3.85
CA HIS A 42 1.47 -26.95 3.88
C HIS A 42 2.85 -26.40 4.24
N TRP A 43 3.23 -25.26 3.66
CA TRP A 43 4.49 -24.59 3.94
C TRP A 43 4.57 -24.16 5.40
N LEU A 44 3.50 -23.61 5.98
CA LEU A 44 3.47 -23.22 7.39
C LEU A 44 3.69 -24.41 8.32
N HIS A 45 3.01 -25.55 8.11
CA HIS A 45 3.25 -26.76 8.92
C HIS A 45 4.68 -27.31 8.75
N SER A 46 5.26 -27.18 7.56
CA SER A 46 6.62 -27.67 7.28
C SER A 46 7.71 -26.79 7.91
N ASN A 47 7.39 -25.52 8.20
CA ASN A 47 8.30 -24.52 8.76
C ASN A 47 7.88 -24.08 10.17
N GLU A 48 7.01 -24.84 10.83
CA GLU A 48 6.53 -24.53 12.17
C GLU A 48 7.62 -24.85 13.21
N GLU A 49 7.90 -23.89 14.09
CA GLU A 49 8.75 -24.10 15.26
C GLU A 49 7.90 -24.61 16.42
N GLU A 50 8.48 -25.44 17.30
CA GLU A 50 7.75 -26.12 18.39
C GLU A 50 7.00 -25.14 19.34
N GLU A 51 7.51 -23.92 19.50
CA GLU A 51 6.88 -22.83 20.27
C GLU A 51 6.49 -21.61 19.39
N GLY A 52 6.47 -21.82 18.07
CA GLY A 52 6.20 -20.77 17.08
C GLY A 52 4.79 -20.21 17.20
N LYS A 53 4.63 -18.93 16.84
CA LYS A 53 3.34 -18.24 16.77
C LYS A 53 3.19 -17.49 15.46
N LEU A 54 2.00 -17.55 14.90
CA LEU A 54 1.58 -16.66 13.82
C LEU A 54 1.18 -15.31 14.41
N TYR A 55 1.99 -14.30 14.17
CA TYR A 55 1.69 -12.92 14.52
C TYR A 55 0.78 -12.30 13.46
N LEU A 56 -0.46 -12.00 13.82
CA LEU A 56 -1.48 -11.47 12.92
C LEU A 56 -1.76 -9.99 13.22
N LEU A 57 -1.98 -9.20 12.17
CA LEU A 57 -2.15 -7.76 12.30
C LEU A 57 -3.59 -7.44 12.72
N GLU A 58 -3.79 -7.14 14.00
CA GLU A 58 -5.06 -6.64 14.51
C GLU A 58 -4.83 -5.52 15.53
N GLY A 59 -5.53 -4.41 15.36
CA GLY A 59 -5.50 -3.30 16.31
C GLY A 59 -6.28 -2.10 15.82
N LEU A 60 -6.62 -1.21 16.75
CA LEU A 60 -7.43 -0.03 16.51
C LEU A 60 -6.61 1.08 15.85
N ASN A 61 -7.03 1.52 14.67
CA ASN A 61 -6.60 2.80 14.12
C ASN A 61 -7.34 3.94 14.86
N THR A 62 -6.58 4.79 15.55
CA THR A 62 -7.14 5.82 16.45
C THR A 62 -7.80 6.99 15.72
N ASP A 63 -7.51 7.19 14.44
CA ASP A 63 -8.11 8.28 13.65
C ASP A 63 -9.50 7.87 13.11
N SER A 64 -9.61 6.64 12.60
CA SER A 64 -10.84 6.14 11.96
C SER A 64 -11.77 5.37 12.91
N GLY A 65 -11.24 4.88 14.04
CA GLY A 65 -11.97 3.98 14.94
C GLY A 65 -12.10 2.54 14.40
N ASN A 66 -11.54 2.24 13.23
CA ASN A 66 -11.60 0.92 12.61
C ASN A 66 -10.45 0.02 13.10
N TYR A 67 -10.70 -1.29 13.14
CA TYR A 67 -9.67 -2.29 13.41
C TYR A 67 -9.01 -2.77 12.11
N ALA A 68 -7.68 -2.94 12.14
CA ALA A 68 -6.97 -3.65 11.10
C ALA A 68 -7.45 -5.11 11.02
N ALA A 69 -7.85 -5.57 9.83
CA ALA A 69 -8.32 -6.93 9.64
C ALA A 69 -7.11 -7.90 9.64
N PRO A 70 -7.09 -8.91 10.53
CA PRO A 70 -6.03 -9.90 10.53
C PRO A 70 -6.08 -10.79 9.28
N ALA A 71 -4.93 -11.34 8.91
CA ALA A 71 -4.85 -12.31 7.83
C ALA A 71 -5.67 -13.57 8.16
N PHE A 72 -6.24 -14.18 7.13
CA PHE A 72 -7.07 -15.37 7.22
C PHE A 72 -6.78 -16.33 6.07
N PHE A 73 -6.81 -17.63 6.37
CA PHE A 73 -6.85 -18.72 5.39
C PHE A 73 -7.51 -19.95 6.01
N ASP A 74 -8.03 -20.86 5.17
CA ASP A 74 -8.68 -22.08 5.66
C ASP A 74 -7.69 -22.98 6.42
N GLY A 75 -8.03 -23.32 7.66
CA GLY A 75 -7.15 -24.10 8.54
C GLY A 75 -6.15 -23.28 9.35
N ILE A 76 -6.23 -21.94 9.34
CA ILE A 76 -5.41 -21.08 10.22
C ILE A 76 -5.63 -21.38 11.71
N GLU A 77 -6.76 -21.99 12.07
CA GLU A 77 -7.10 -22.42 13.43
C GLU A 77 -6.17 -23.54 13.96
N ASP A 78 -5.47 -24.26 13.07
CA ASP A 78 -4.54 -25.33 13.45
C ASP A 78 -3.24 -24.78 14.06
N PHE A 79 -3.01 -23.46 13.98
CA PHE A 79 -1.78 -22.80 14.41
C PHE A 79 -1.99 -21.96 15.68
N ASN A 80 -0.93 -21.86 16.50
CA ASN A 80 -0.87 -20.91 17.59
C ASN A 80 -0.76 -19.47 17.03
N ARG A 81 -1.59 -18.55 17.54
CA ARG A 81 -1.75 -17.19 16.96
C ARG A 81 -1.67 -16.12 18.03
N ASP A 82 -0.95 -15.05 17.73
CA ASP A 82 -0.95 -13.81 18.51
C ASP A 82 -1.53 -12.67 17.66
N ARG A 83 -2.56 -12.01 18.17
CA ARG A 83 -3.26 -10.92 17.50
C ARG A 83 -3.01 -9.55 18.15
N THR A 84 -2.06 -9.46 19.07
CA THR A 84 -1.87 -8.26 19.92
C THR A 84 -0.50 -7.61 19.70
N ALA A 85 0.56 -8.40 19.62
CA ALA A 85 1.92 -7.89 19.61
C ALA A 85 2.27 -7.19 18.30
N LEU A 86 1.82 -7.73 17.15
CA LEU A 86 2.24 -7.25 15.84
C LEU A 86 1.81 -5.80 15.57
N PHE A 87 0.57 -5.44 15.92
CA PHE A 87 0.04 -4.11 15.62
C PHE A 87 0.83 -3.03 16.34
N ALA A 88 1.12 -3.20 17.62
CA ALA A 88 1.93 -2.25 18.39
C ALA A 88 3.35 -2.13 17.82
N ALA A 89 4.00 -3.26 17.53
CA ALA A 89 5.36 -3.29 17.01
C ALA A 89 5.49 -2.61 15.63
N ILE A 90 4.58 -2.91 14.70
CA ILE A 90 4.61 -2.30 13.36
C ILE A 90 4.17 -0.84 13.39
N ALA A 91 3.22 -0.46 14.26
CA ALA A 91 2.81 0.92 14.42
C ALA A 91 3.99 1.79 14.89
N GLU A 92 4.70 1.34 15.93
CA GLU A 92 5.89 2.03 16.44
C GLU A 92 6.99 2.10 15.37
N SER A 93 7.24 1.00 14.66
CA SER A 93 8.22 0.97 13.58
C SER A 93 7.90 1.97 12.46
N ARG A 94 6.61 2.17 12.14
CA ARG A 94 6.16 3.15 11.12
C ARG A 94 6.24 4.60 11.58
N VAL A 95 6.43 4.88 12.87
CA VAL A 95 6.60 6.26 13.38
C VAL A 95 7.93 6.83 12.88
N THR A 96 9.01 6.05 13.00
CA THR A 96 10.36 6.46 12.61
C THR A 96 10.69 5.98 11.21
N LYS A 97 10.96 6.90 10.28
CA LYS A 97 11.17 6.58 8.87
C LYS A 97 12.62 6.18 8.63
N SER A 98 12.82 5.14 7.85
CA SER A 98 14.12 4.81 7.26
C SER A 98 14.57 5.89 6.26
N GLU A 99 15.86 5.92 5.95
CA GLU A 99 16.41 6.85 4.96
C GLU A 99 15.73 6.70 3.59
N GLY A 100 15.47 5.47 3.15
CA GLY A 100 14.77 5.21 1.89
C GLY A 100 13.33 5.73 1.87
N GLU A 101 12.60 5.61 3.00
CA GLU A 101 11.26 6.19 3.12
C GLU A 101 11.31 7.71 3.11
N VAL A 102 12.29 8.32 3.77
CA VAL A 102 12.50 9.78 3.76
C VAL A 102 12.78 10.28 2.33
N GLU A 103 13.57 9.56 1.54
CA GLU A 103 13.82 9.93 0.13
C GLU A 103 12.54 9.91 -0.70
N VAL A 104 11.71 8.88 -0.56
CA VAL A 104 10.39 8.83 -1.23
C VAL A 104 9.50 9.98 -0.76
N MET A 105 9.48 10.27 0.55
CA MET A 105 8.73 11.40 1.11
C MET A 105 9.21 12.75 0.55
N ARG A 106 10.53 12.96 0.39
CA ARG A 106 11.11 14.16 -0.24
C ARG A 106 10.64 14.30 -1.68
N TYR A 107 10.67 13.21 -2.45
CA TYR A 107 10.21 13.21 -3.82
C TYR A 107 8.74 13.60 -3.95
N VAL A 108 7.83 12.97 -3.19
CA VAL A 108 6.39 13.29 -3.27
C VAL A 108 6.08 14.72 -2.80
N ASN A 109 6.84 15.24 -1.82
CA ASN A 109 6.75 16.64 -1.42
C ASN A 109 7.19 17.58 -2.54
N TRP A 110 8.28 17.26 -3.24
CA TRP A 110 8.76 18.04 -4.37
C TRP A 110 7.73 18.07 -5.51
N VAL A 111 7.20 16.91 -5.90
CA VAL A 111 6.15 16.79 -6.93
C VAL A 111 4.90 17.60 -6.56
N SER A 112 4.43 17.46 -5.32
CA SER A 112 3.22 18.15 -4.84
C SER A 112 3.44 19.66 -4.74
N SER A 113 4.64 20.10 -4.36
CA SER A 113 5.02 21.52 -4.31
C SER A 113 5.06 22.15 -5.69
N MET A 114 5.57 21.42 -6.68
CA MET A 114 5.53 21.83 -8.09
C MET A 114 4.08 21.93 -8.58
N ALA A 115 3.23 20.94 -8.27
CA ALA A 115 1.82 20.98 -8.62
C ALA A 115 1.08 22.17 -7.99
N HIS A 116 1.33 22.48 -6.70
CA HIS A 116 0.81 23.69 -6.06
C HIS A 116 1.28 24.96 -6.76
N THR A 117 2.54 25.02 -7.19
CA THR A 117 3.08 26.17 -7.93
C THR A 117 2.35 26.38 -9.25
N GLU A 118 2.09 25.30 -9.99
CA GLU A 118 1.32 25.38 -11.24
C GLU A 118 -0.13 25.78 -11.01
N VAL A 119 -0.77 25.27 -9.96
CA VAL A 119 -2.11 25.72 -9.55
C VAL A 119 -2.13 27.22 -9.25
N MET A 120 -1.16 27.73 -8.49
CA MET A 120 -1.06 29.16 -8.19
C MET A 120 -0.83 30.03 -9.43
N ARG A 121 -0.08 29.53 -10.42
CA ARG A 121 0.16 30.23 -11.69
C ARG A 121 -1.08 30.26 -12.58
N ALA A 122 -1.87 29.18 -12.58
CA ALA A 122 -3.04 29.04 -13.43
C ALA A 122 -4.29 29.70 -12.86
N ALA A 123 -4.40 29.80 -11.52
CA ALA A 123 -5.58 30.31 -10.84
C ALA A 123 -5.92 31.74 -11.30
N THR A 124 -7.13 31.90 -11.84
CA THR A 124 -7.69 33.20 -12.23
C THR A 124 -9.15 33.32 -11.82
N VAL A 125 -9.63 34.55 -11.68
CA VAL A 125 -11.03 34.86 -11.39
C VAL A 125 -11.93 34.21 -12.45
N GLY A 126 -13.00 33.54 -12.00
CA GLY A 126 -13.95 32.83 -12.86
C GLY A 126 -13.67 31.33 -13.02
N MET A 127 -12.54 30.83 -12.51
CA MET A 127 -12.31 29.38 -12.41
C MET A 127 -13.08 28.78 -11.23
N MET A 128 -13.51 27.53 -11.40
CA MET A 128 -14.08 26.70 -10.35
C MET A 128 -12.99 25.92 -9.62
N GLU A 129 -13.23 25.64 -8.34
CA GLU A 129 -12.31 24.91 -7.46
C GLU A 129 -11.86 23.55 -8.03
N TYR A 130 -12.79 22.78 -8.58
CA TYR A 130 -12.49 21.47 -9.17
C TYR A 130 -11.56 21.56 -10.39
N GLN A 131 -11.49 22.72 -11.07
CA GLN A 131 -10.55 22.91 -12.18
C GLN A 131 -9.11 23.00 -11.66
N LEU A 132 -8.92 23.59 -10.48
CA LEU A 132 -7.62 23.64 -9.81
C LEU A 132 -7.25 22.28 -9.21
N GLU A 133 -8.22 21.55 -8.65
CA GLU A 133 -8.03 20.14 -8.25
C GLU A 133 -7.57 19.29 -9.45
N SER A 134 -8.28 19.39 -10.58
CA SER A 134 -7.95 18.66 -11.80
C SER A 134 -6.53 18.97 -12.29
N LEU A 135 -6.12 20.25 -12.27
CA LEU A 135 -4.76 20.65 -12.62
C LEU A 135 -3.72 20.08 -11.66
N PHE A 136 -4.00 20.10 -10.36
CA PHE A 136 -3.11 19.51 -9.35
C PHE A 136 -2.89 18.02 -9.61
N MET A 137 -3.97 17.25 -9.77
CA MET A 137 -3.92 15.81 -10.06
C MET A 137 -3.23 15.50 -11.38
N HIS A 138 -3.49 16.32 -12.41
CA HIS A 138 -2.83 16.17 -13.70
C HIS A 138 -1.31 16.32 -13.57
N HIS A 139 -0.86 17.36 -12.84
CA HIS A 139 0.56 17.63 -12.66
C HIS A 139 1.25 16.51 -11.87
N THR A 140 0.68 16.10 -10.73
CA THR A 140 1.27 15.06 -9.88
C THR A 140 1.36 13.71 -10.60
N TYR A 141 0.37 13.37 -11.42
CA TYR A 141 0.39 12.12 -12.16
C TYR A 141 1.35 12.20 -13.37
N THR A 142 1.21 13.23 -14.21
CA THR A 142 1.96 13.34 -15.47
C THR A 142 3.45 13.50 -15.25
N HIS A 143 3.85 14.34 -14.29
CA HIS A 143 5.26 14.66 -14.04
C HIS A 143 5.87 13.86 -12.88
N GLY A 144 5.04 13.45 -11.92
CA GLY A 144 5.50 12.73 -10.73
C GLY A 144 5.28 11.22 -10.76
N GLY A 145 4.47 10.70 -11.70
CA GLY A 145 4.02 9.31 -11.67
C GLY A 145 3.08 8.99 -10.50
N CYS A 146 2.59 10.00 -9.77
CA CYS A 146 1.72 9.84 -8.62
C CYS A 146 0.26 9.66 -9.07
N ARG A 147 -0.12 8.44 -9.46
CA ARG A 147 -1.47 8.12 -9.94
C ARG A 147 -2.56 8.36 -8.90
N HIS A 148 -2.26 8.16 -7.63
CA HIS A 148 -3.21 8.22 -6.53
C HIS A 148 -2.93 9.42 -5.63
N MET A 149 -4.00 10.05 -5.16
CA MET A 149 -3.95 11.11 -4.16
C MET A 149 -3.95 10.51 -2.75
N ALA A 150 -3.18 11.10 -1.84
CA ALA A 150 -3.15 10.67 -0.44
C ALA A 150 -4.49 10.87 0.27
N TYR A 151 -5.27 11.86 -0.18
CA TYR A 151 -6.62 12.18 0.26
C TYR A 151 -7.32 13.02 -0.83
N THR A 152 -8.64 13.18 -0.76
CA THR A 152 -9.40 14.04 -1.68
C THR A 152 -8.90 15.48 -1.60
N CYS A 153 -8.63 16.12 -2.75
CA CYS A 153 -8.11 17.48 -2.76
C CYS A 153 -9.10 18.45 -2.10
N ILE A 154 -8.56 19.40 -1.34
CA ILE A 154 -9.33 20.49 -0.74
C ILE A 154 -8.93 21.76 -1.48
N CYS A 155 -9.77 22.20 -2.41
CA CYS A 155 -9.57 23.42 -3.19
C CYS A 155 -10.67 24.40 -2.80
N ALA A 156 -10.35 25.40 -1.98
CA ALA A 156 -11.34 26.31 -1.41
C ALA A 156 -11.09 27.77 -1.82
N CYS A 157 -12.15 28.50 -2.19
CA CYS A 157 -12.08 29.92 -2.53
C CYS A 157 -13.20 30.75 -1.86
N GLY A 158 -12.82 31.70 -0.99
CA GLY A 158 -13.78 32.48 -0.22
C GLY A 158 -14.44 31.70 0.91
N PRO A 159 -15.61 32.14 1.44
CA PRO A 159 -16.37 31.37 2.41
C PRO A 159 -17.03 30.18 1.71
N ASN A 160 -16.40 29.02 1.80
CA ASN A 160 -17.00 27.76 1.35
C ASN A 160 -18.07 27.32 2.35
N PRO A 161 -19.35 27.20 1.93
CA PRO A 161 -20.37 26.54 2.74
C PRO A 161 -20.10 25.04 2.90
#